data_AF-A0A966SPF6-F1
#
_entry.id   AF-A0A966SPF6-F1
#
_cell.length_a   1.000
_cell.length_b   1.000
_cell.length_c   1.000
_cell.angle_alpha   90.00
_cell.angle_beta   90.00
_cell.angle_gamma   90.00
#
_symmetry.space_group_name_H-M   'P 1'
#
loop_
_entity.id
_entity.type
_entity.pdbx_description
1 polymer ?
#
loop_
_entity_poly.entity_id
_entity_poly.type
_entity_poly.pdbx_seq_one_letter_code
_entity_poly.pdbx_strand_id
1 'polypeptide(L)' 'MAELLLELFSEEIPARMQVPAANMLREITEARFKEEQVYARSIKTFVTPRR' A
#
# COMPACT_ATOMS: atom_id res chain seq x y z
N MET A 1 5.15 9.02 -22.45
CA MET A 1 6.05 8.61 -21.35
C MET A 1 5.46 7.38 -20.72
N ALA A 2 6.28 6.36 -20.43
CA ALA A 2 5.82 5.20 -19.68
C ALA A 2 5.70 5.59 -18.19
N GLU A 3 4.55 5.33 -17.58
CA GLU A 3 4.37 5.44 -16.14
C GLU A 3 4.76 4.10 -15.50
N LEU A 4 5.49 4.14 -14.38
CA LEU A 4 5.79 2.94 -13.61
C LEU A 4 4.61 2.65 -12.67
N LEU A 5 4.04 1.46 -12.81
CA LEU A 5 3.05 0.92 -11.88
C LEU A 5 3.71 -0.19 -11.05
N LEU A 6 3.64 -0.06 -9.72
CA LEU A 6 4.07 -1.09 -8.77
C LEU A 6 2.84 -1.61 -8.02
N GLU A 7 2.51 -2.88 -8.21
CA GLU A 7 1.44 -3.57 -7.49
C GLU A 7 2.03 -4.63 -6.56
N LEU A 8 1.65 -4.58 -5.28
CA LEU A 8 2.09 -5.50 -4.25
C LEU A 8 0.88 -6.23 -3.67
N PHE A 9 0.99 -7.55 -3.55
CA PHE A 9 -0.01 -8.41 -2.92
C PHE A 9 0.55 -8.98 -1.62
N SER A 10 -0.29 -9.07 -0.60
CA SER A 10 0.06 -9.75 0.65
C SER A 10 -0.44 -11.19 0.63
N GLU A 11 0.16 -12.02 1.47
CA GLU A 11 -0.44 -13.29 1.85
C GLU A 11 -1.77 -13.09 2.59
N GLU A 12 -2.52 -14.18 2.76
CA GLU A 12 -3.80 -14.15 3.46
C GLU A 12 -3.61 -13.77 4.93
N ILE A 13 -4.29 -12.72 5.36
CA ILE A 13 -4.32 -12.27 6.76
C ILE A 13 -5.76 -12.23 7.30
N PRO A 14 -5.96 -12.42 8.62
CA PRO A 14 -7.28 -12.39 9.22
C PRO A 14 -8.05 -11.11 8.87
N ALA A 15 -9.33 -11.22 8.54
CA ALA A 15 -10.17 -10.10 8.08
C ALA A 15 -10.12 -8.86 9.00
N ARG A 16 -10.04 -9.08 10.32
CA ARG A 16 -9.94 -8.00 11.33
C ARG A 16 -8.64 -7.18 11.22
N MET A 17 -7.57 -7.79 10.70
CA MET A 17 -6.25 -7.19 10.54
C MET A 17 -6.07 -6.48 9.20
N GLN A 18 -6.92 -6.76 8.21
CA GLN A 18 -6.76 -6.25 6.85
C GLN A 18 -6.73 -4.72 6.78
N VAL A 19 -7.74 -4.04 7.34
CA VAL A 19 -7.81 -2.56 7.30
C VAL A 19 -6.62 -1.91 8.04
N PRO A 20 -6.29 -2.32 9.29
CA PRO A 20 -5.08 -1.83 9.95
C PRO A 20 -3.80 -2.06 9.14
N ALA A 21 -3.63 -3.26 8.55
CA ALA A 21 -2.46 -3.60 7.75
C ALA A 21 -2.37 -2.75 6.48
N ALA A 22 -3.48 -2.51 5.79
CA ALA A 22 -3.52 -1.67 4.60
C ALA A 22 -3.19 -0.20 4.89
N ASN A 23 -3.63 0.32 6.04
CA ASN A 23 -3.25 1.67 6.49
C ASN A 23 -1.76 1.73 6.83
N MET A 24 -1.26 0.76 7.61
CA MET A 24 0.15 0.71 7.99
C MET A 24 1.06 0.54 6.76
N LEU A 25 0.69 -0.31 5.80
CA LEU A 25 1.41 -0.48 4.54
C LEU A 25 1.52 0.84 3.77
N ARG A 26 0.43 1.62 3.73
CA ARG A 26 0.44 2.93 3.10
C ARG A 26 1.42 3.88 3.81
N GLU A 27 1.33 3.97 5.13
CA GLU A 27 2.19 4.87 5.94
C GLU A 27 3.68 4.54 5.79
N ILE A 28 4.07 3.26 5.90
CA ILE A 28 5.47 2.85 5.75
C ILE A 28 5.96 3.08 4.31
N THR A 29 5.11 2.87 3.30
CA THR A 29 5.48 3.07 1.90
C THR A 29 5.70 4.56 1.62
N GLU A 30 4.79 5.42 2.07
CA GLU A 30 4.91 6.87 1.95
C GLU A 30 6.18 7.41 2.65
N ALA A 31 6.46 6.91 3.86
CA ALA A 31 7.67 7.28 4.60
C ALA A 31 8.95 6.87 3.85
N ARG A 32 9.03 5.61 3.39
CA ARG A 32 10.19 5.11 2.63
C ARG A 32 10.38 5.84 1.30
N PHE A 33 9.31 6.12 0.57
CA PHE A 33 9.40 6.86 -0.68
C PHE A 33 9.94 8.27 -0.46
N LYS A 34 9.51 8.93 0.61
CA LYS A 34 10.04 10.24 0.99
C LYS A 34 11.53 10.18 1.36
N GLU A 35 11.94 9.19 2.14
CA GLU A 35 13.35 8.96 2.52
C GLU A 35 14.24 8.76 1.29
N GLU A 36 13.78 7.96 0.31
CA GLU A 36 14.51 7.65 -0.93
C GLU A 36 14.30 8.69 -2.05
N GLN A 37 13.61 9.80 -1.76
CA GLN A 37 13.28 10.86 -2.73
C GLN A 37 12.53 10.35 -3.98
N VAL A 38 11.74 9.28 -3.82
CA VAL A 38 10.89 8.71 -4.87
C VAL A 38 9.51 9.37 -4.82
N TYR A 39 9.17 10.10 -5.88
CA TYR A 39 7.88 10.79 -5.97
C TYR A 39 6.83 9.94 -6.70
N ALA A 40 5.89 9.38 -5.94
CA ALA A 40 4.72 8.71 -6.49
C ALA A 40 3.59 9.71 -6.76
N ARG A 41 2.94 9.61 -7.93
CA ARG A 41 1.72 10.38 -8.24
C ARG A 41 0.56 10.01 -7.32
N SER A 42 0.46 8.73 -6.95
CA SER A 42 -0.55 8.24 -6.01
C SER A 42 -0.09 6.95 -5.34
N ILE A 43 -0.43 6.79 -4.07
CA ILE A 43 -0.28 5.54 -3.31
C ILE A 43 -1.67 5.17 -2.80
N LYS A 44 -2.10 3.93 -3.10
CA LYS A 44 -3.43 3.42 -2.72
C LYS A 44 -3.26 2.02 -2.15
N THR A 45 -4.03 1.72 -1.11
CA THR A 45 -4.10 0.37 -0.53
C THR A 45 -5.54 -0.11 -0.55
N PHE A 46 -5.71 -1.42 -0.71
CA PHE A 46 -7.01 -2.03 -0.88
C PHE A 46 -7.10 -3.25 0.04
N VAL A 47 -8.31 -3.49 0.54
CA VAL A 47 -8.65 -4.70 1.28
C VAL A 47 -9.92 -5.27 0.68
N THR A 48 -10.07 -6.58 0.75
CA THR A 48 -11.32 -7.22 0.38
C THR A 48 -12.48 -6.72 1.25
N PRO A 49 -13.67 -6.45 0.69
CA PRO A 49 -14.85 -6.10 1.47
C PRO A 49 -15.13 -7.16 2.54
N ARG A 50 -15.39 -6.72 3.77
CA ARG A 50 -15.89 -7.61 4.83
C ARG A 50 -17.39 -7.85 4.58
N ARG A 51 -17.85 -9.09 4.76
CA ARG A 51 -19.28 -9.43 4.75
C ARG A 51 -19.94 -9.04 6.07
#